data_AF-E1F4W8-F1
#
_entry.id   AF-E1F4W8-F1
#
_cell.length_a   1.000
_cell.length_b   1.000
_cell.length_c   1.000
_cell.angle_alpha   90.00
_cell.angle_beta   90.00
_cell.angle_gamma   90.00
#
_symmetry.space_group_name_H-M   'P 1'
#
loop_
_entity.id
_entity.type
_entity.pdbx_description
1 polymer ?
#
loop_
_entity_poly.entity_id
_entity_poly.type
_entity_poly.pdbx_seq_one_letter_code
_entity_poly.pdbx_strand_id
1 'polypeptide(L)'
;MALQVRFEEDVFVSIPAKISRIQTLLETSPYLQPAYITEFSANVATLLKSAYPTAENPAGDTKGLVKELSICPVTIIETQTLLTSEMNAVQRLIARIMFNLVYLGTRDEFRLESESIIDQATTQCGNLHSSITALLQRATHYQITRGAFVAKLKKTGLFDFAKSITEIDTSLLSQYAADLRTIQSGMHLAAYALVRLFRDQRVRVGSE
;
A
#
# COMPACT_ATOMS: atom_id res chain seq x y z
N MET A 1 -22.97 -23.89 9.37
CA MET A 1 -21.70 -24.64 9.21
C MET A 1 -20.82 -24.14 8.07
N ALA A 2 -21.28 -24.07 6.81
CA ALA A 2 -20.41 -23.69 5.67
C ALA A 2 -19.76 -22.28 5.77
N LEU A 3 -20.50 -21.29 6.29
CA LEU A 3 -19.97 -19.91 6.45
C LEU A 3 -18.85 -19.84 7.50
N GLN A 4 -19.00 -20.56 8.61
CA GLN A 4 -18.02 -20.56 9.71
C GLN A 4 -16.74 -21.32 9.34
N VAL A 5 -16.86 -22.45 8.65
CA VAL A 5 -15.68 -23.18 8.12
C VAL A 5 -14.89 -22.29 7.16
N ARG A 6 -15.57 -21.58 6.26
CA ARG A 6 -14.91 -20.65 5.33
C ARG A 6 -14.27 -19.45 6.05
N PHE A 7 -14.89 -18.95 7.11
CA PHE A 7 -14.32 -17.88 7.91
C PHE A 7 -13.06 -18.33 8.64
N GLU A 8 -13.08 -19.53 9.25
CA GLU A 8 -11.90 -20.14 9.86
C GLU A 8 -10.79 -20.38 8.83
N GLU A 9 -11.11 -20.86 7.63
CA GLU A 9 -10.13 -21.05 6.55
C GLU A 9 -9.50 -19.71 6.09
N ASP A 10 -10.32 -18.67 5.92
CA ASP A 10 -9.84 -17.33 5.59
C ASP A 10 -8.83 -16.85 6.66
N VAL A 11 -9.08 -17.11 7.95
CA VAL A 11 -8.23 -16.65 9.06
C VAL A 11 -6.99 -17.53 9.29
N PHE A 12 -7.15 -18.84 9.38
CA PHE A 12 -6.07 -19.75 9.76
C PHE A 12 -5.18 -20.17 8.59
N VAL A 13 -5.65 -20.04 7.35
CA VAL A 13 -4.90 -20.46 6.15
C VAL A 13 -4.62 -19.27 5.25
N SER A 14 -5.65 -18.51 4.87
CA SER A 14 -5.48 -17.47 3.83
C SER A 14 -4.70 -16.25 4.33
N ILE A 15 -4.93 -15.76 5.56
CA ILE A 15 -4.16 -14.63 6.10
C ILE A 15 -2.66 -14.98 6.22
N PRO A 16 -2.22 -16.09 6.86
CA PRO A 16 -0.80 -16.45 6.93
C PRO A 16 -0.13 -16.60 5.55
N ALA A 17 -0.84 -17.19 4.59
CA ALA A 17 -0.33 -17.30 3.21
C ALA A 17 -0.12 -15.92 2.58
N LYS A 18 -1.03 -14.97 2.80
CA LYS A 18 -0.89 -13.59 2.31
C LYS A 18 0.20 -12.79 3.04
N ILE A 19 0.38 -13.00 4.35
CA ILE A 19 1.51 -12.42 5.10
C ILE A 19 2.83 -12.88 4.49
N SER A 20 2.98 -14.18 4.26
CA SER A 20 4.19 -14.76 3.66
C SER A 20 4.44 -14.21 2.27
N ARG A 21 3.37 -14.08 1.46
CA ARG A 21 3.46 -13.46 0.13
C ARG A 21 3.94 -12.02 0.17
N ILE A 22 3.45 -11.20 1.11
CA ILE A 22 3.91 -9.82 1.30
C ILE A 22 5.37 -9.78 1.74
N GLN A 23 5.78 -10.66 2.66
CA GLN A 23 7.19 -10.77 3.06
C GLN A 23 8.07 -11.04 1.83
N THR A 24 7.71 -12.04 1.01
CA THR A 24 8.44 -12.35 -0.22
C THR A 24 8.50 -11.15 -1.16
N LEU A 25 7.41 -10.40 -1.34
CA LEU A 25 7.42 -9.19 -2.17
C LEU A 25 8.38 -8.12 -1.64
N LEU A 26 8.41 -7.91 -0.32
CA LEU A 26 9.33 -6.96 0.32
C LEU A 26 10.80 -7.38 0.17
N GLU A 27 11.08 -8.68 0.18
CA GLU A 27 12.46 -9.22 0.08
C GLU A 27 12.96 -9.36 -1.36
N THR A 28 12.06 -9.66 -2.31
CA THR A 28 12.44 -10.06 -3.67
C THR A 28 12.14 -9.00 -4.72
N SER A 29 11.27 -8.03 -4.44
CA SER A 29 10.99 -6.96 -5.40
C SER A 29 12.22 -6.04 -5.52
N PRO A 30 12.88 -5.97 -6.70
CA PRO A 30 14.11 -5.20 -6.86
C PRO A 30 13.87 -3.71 -6.64
N TYR A 31 12.70 -3.20 -7.04
CA TYR A 31 12.39 -1.76 -7.01
C TYR A 31 12.01 -1.22 -5.62
N LEU A 32 11.74 -2.13 -4.68
CA LEU A 32 11.41 -1.78 -3.30
C LEU A 32 12.63 -1.92 -2.37
N GLN A 33 13.77 -2.37 -2.90
CA GLN A 33 14.99 -2.49 -2.11
C GLN A 33 15.61 -1.12 -1.82
N PRO A 34 16.15 -0.90 -0.61
CA PRO A 34 16.79 0.36 -0.25
C PRO A 34 17.89 0.78 -1.23
N ALA A 35 18.71 -0.16 -1.70
CA ALA A 35 19.79 0.10 -2.63
C ALA A 35 19.29 0.70 -3.96
N TYR A 36 18.23 0.13 -4.54
CA TYR A 36 17.63 0.64 -5.77
C TYR A 36 17.03 2.02 -5.57
N ILE A 37 16.34 2.26 -4.45
CA ILE A 37 15.75 3.57 -4.14
C ILE A 37 16.84 4.64 -4.03
N THR A 38 17.97 4.33 -3.38
CA THR A 38 19.13 5.22 -3.29
C THR A 38 19.74 5.49 -4.67
N GLU A 39 19.92 4.46 -5.49
CA GLU A 39 20.44 4.58 -6.84
C GLU A 39 19.51 5.43 -7.73
N PHE A 40 18.21 5.18 -7.69
CA PHE A 40 17.20 5.93 -8.41
C PHE A 40 17.25 7.43 -8.05
N SER A 41 17.37 7.75 -6.77
CA SER A 41 17.53 9.14 -6.30
C SER A 41 18.83 9.78 -6.81
N ALA A 42 19.95 9.06 -6.81
CA ALA A 42 21.24 9.55 -7.31
C ALA A 42 21.22 9.82 -8.82
N ASN A 43 20.59 8.92 -9.59
CA ASN A 43 20.42 9.08 -11.04
C ASN A 43 19.57 10.31 -11.37
N VAL A 44 18.48 10.51 -10.63
CA VAL A 44 17.63 11.70 -10.73
C VAL A 44 18.39 12.98 -10.39
N ALA A 45 19.20 12.98 -9.33
CA ALA A 45 20.00 14.14 -8.95
C ALA A 45 21.02 14.50 -10.04
N THR A 46 21.63 13.50 -10.66
CA THR A 46 22.55 13.67 -11.79
C THR A 46 21.84 14.26 -13.01
N LEU A 47 20.64 13.77 -13.33
CA LEU A 47 19.80 14.31 -14.42
C LEU A 47 19.47 15.79 -14.19
N LEU A 48 19.08 16.17 -12.98
CA LEU A 48 18.73 17.56 -12.67
C LEU A 48 19.94 18.50 -12.71
N LYS A 49 21.13 18.01 -12.34
CA LYS A 49 22.35 18.82 -12.26
C LYS A 49 22.70 19.51 -13.59
N SER A 50 22.42 18.86 -14.72
CA SER A 50 22.72 19.42 -16.05
C SER A 50 21.83 20.60 -16.45
N ALA A 51 20.72 20.81 -15.76
CA ALA A 51 19.73 21.86 -16.08
C ALA A 51 19.57 22.87 -14.94
N TYR A 52 20.46 22.83 -13.94
CA TYR A 52 20.32 23.61 -12.72
C TYR A 52 20.29 25.13 -13.04
N PRO A 53 19.41 25.91 -12.38
CA PRO A 53 19.35 27.35 -12.58
C PRO A 53 20.67 28.04 -12.23
N THR A 54 21.06 29.03 -13.04
CA THR A 54 22.22 29.90 -12.78
C THR A 54 21.79 31.36 -12.71
N ALA A 55 22.70 32.26 -12.33
CA ALA A 55 22.41 33.70 -12.34
C ALA A 55 22.06 34.21 -13.75
N GLU A 56 22.68 33.62 -14.78
CA GLU A 56 22.50 33.96 -16.19
C GLU A 56 21.26 33.31 -16.79
N ASN A 57 20.84 32.15 -16.26
CA ASN A 57 19.60 31.48 -16.64
C ASN A 57 18.82 31.00 -15.39
N PRO A 58 18.03 31.89 -14.77
CA PRO A 58 17.29 31.56 -13.56
C PRO A 58 16.16 30.55 -13.78
N ALA A 59 15.77 30.30 -15.04
CA ALA A 59 14.77 29.28 -15.37
C ALA A 59 15.36 27.85 -15.47
N GLY A 60 16.69 27.74 -15.63
CA GLY A 60 17.39 26.48 -15.94
C GLY A 60 17.33 26.08 -17.42
N ASP A 61 18.21 25.19 -17.88
CA ASP A 61 18.19 24.64 -19.25
C ASP A 61 17.41 23.33 -19.31
N THR A 62 16.09 23.45 -19.37
CA THR A 62 15.17 22.31 -19.22
C THR A 62 14.83 21.58 -20.51
N LYS A 63 15.38 21.99 -21.67
CA LYS A 63 15.01 21.38 -22.97
C LYS A 63 15.24 19.86 -23.01
N GLY A 64 16.38 19.40 -22.47
CA GLY A 64 16.68 17.98 -22.32
C GLY A 64 15.73 17.29 -21.33
N LEU A 65 15.45 17.95 -20.20
CA LEU A 65 14.56 17.42 -19.16
C LEU A 65 13.12 17.24 -19.61
N VAL A 66 12.61 18.13 -20.46
CA VAL A 66 11.24 18.02 -20.99
C VAL A 66 11.05 16.67 -21.70
N LYS A 67 12.03 16.24 -22.50
CA LYS A 67 11.97 14.96 -23.21
C LYS A 67 12.02 13.78 -22.25
N GLU A 68 12.99 13.77 -21.34
CA GLU A 68 13.22 12.69 -20.37
C GLU A 68 12.03 12.53 -19.41
N LEU A 69 11.57 13.62 -18.79
CA LEU A 69 10.53 13.59 -17.76
C LEU A 69 9.10 13.46 -18.31
N SER A 70 8.93 13.60 -19.63
CA SER A 70 7.64 13.37 -20.29
C SER A 70 7.16 11.93 -20.17
N ILE A 71 8.10 10.99 -19.98
CA ILE A 71 7.80 9.57 -19.87
C ILE A 71 7.78 9.21 -18.38
N CYS A 72 6.80 8.42 -17.97
CA CYS A 72 6.74 7.89 -16.61
C CYS A 72 7.79 6.77 -16.46
N PRO A 73 8.56 6.73 -15.36
CA PRO A 73 9.51 5.65 -15.13
C PRO A 73 8.82 4.28 -15.18
N VAL A 74 9.30 3.39 -16.04
CA VAL A 74 8.73 2.04 -16.23
C VAL A 74 8.70 1.26 -14.91
N THR A 75 9.73 1.41 -14.10
CA THR A 75 9.85 0.74 -12.79
C THR A 75 8.77 1.15 -11.80
N ILE A 76 8.29 2.40 -11.86
CA ILE A 76 7.14 2.84 -11.07
C ILE A 76 5.86 2.16 -11.56
N ILE A 77 5.66 2.06 -12.88
CA ILE A 77 4.48 1.41 -13.48
C ILE A 77 4.46 -0.09 -13.13
N GLU A 78 5.60 -0.77 -13.23
CA GLU A 78 5.74 -2.17 -12.87
C GLU A 78 5.46 -2.40 -11.38
N THR A 79 6.02 -1.55 -10.52
CA THR A 79 5.75 -1.59 -9.08
C THR A 79 4.27 -1.39 -8.80
N GLN A 80 3.62 -0.40 -9.42
CA GLN A 80 2.17 -0.16 -9.29
C GLN A 80 1.36 -1.37 -9.70
N THR A 81 1.65 -1.96 -10.85
CA THR A 81 0.92 -3.12 -11.38
C THR A 81 1.02 -4.31 -10.43
N LEU A 82 2.24 -4.60 -9.94
CA LEU A 82 2.49 -5.67 -8.98
C LEU A 82 1.71 -5.45 -7.67
N LEU A 83 1.81 -4.25 -7.10
CA LEU A 83 1.16 -3.91 -5.84
C LEU A 83 -0.36 -3.93 -5.98
N THR A 84 -0.94 -3.37 -7.04
CA THR A 84 -2.38 -3.35 -7.26
C THR A 84 -2.97 -4.75 -7.30
N SER A 85 -2.34 -5.68 -8.02
CA SER A 85 -2.80 -7.07 -8.09
C SER A 85 -2.84 -7.74 -6.71
N GLU A 86 -1.74 -7.63 -5.97
CA GLU A 86 -1.59 -8.28 -4.66
C GLU A 86 -2.49 -7.64 -3.60
N MET A 87 -2.53 -6.31 -3.57
CA MET A 87 -3.35 -5.57 -2.60
C MET A 87 -4.84 -5.72 -2.85
N ASN A 88 -5.30 -5.83 -4.10
CA ASN A 88 -6.71 -6.18 -4.38
C ASN A 88 -7.08 -7.58 -3.87
N ALA A 89 -6.15 -8.53 -3.91
CA ALA A 89 -6.40 -9.86 -3.35
C ALA A 89 -6.51 -9.82 -1.81
N VAL A 90 -5.64 -9.06 -1.14
CA VAL A 90 -5.71 -8.86 0.32
C VAL A 90 -6.96 -8.09 0.71
N GLN A 91 -7.30 -7.00 0.02
CA GLN A 91 -8.49 -6.20 0.30
C GLN A 91 -9.76 -7.04 0.24
N ARG A 92 -9.90 -7.90 -0.78
CA ARG A 92 -11.05 -8.81 -0.91
C ARG A 92 -11.13 -9.83 0.21
N LEU A 93 -9.99 -10.35 0.68
CA LEU A 93 -9.94 -11.26 1.83
C LEU A 93 -10.41 -10.54 3.11
N ILE A 94 -9.85 -9.36 3.39
CA ILE A 94 -10.19 -8.58 4.58
C ILE A 94 -11.65 -8.12 4.55
N ALA A 95 -12.18 -7.71 3.40
CA ALA A 95 -13.58 -7.33 3.26
C ALA A 95 -14.53 -8.50 3.59
N ARG A 96 -14.20 -9.74 3.17
CA ARG A 96 -14.98 -10.93 3.55
C ARG A 96 -14.92 -11.20 5.05
N ILE A 97 -13.74 -11.07 5.66
CA ILE A 97 -13.58 -11.23 7.11
C ILE A 97 -14.41 -10.19 7.87
N MET A 98 -14.32 -8.92 7.48
CA MET A 98 -15.10 -7.84 8.09
C MET A 98 -16.60 -8.10 7.98
N PHE A 99 -17.09 -8.58 6.83
CA PHE A 99 -18.49 -8.98 6.68
C PHE A 99 -18.90 -10.08 7.68
N ASN A 100 -18.06 -11.10 7.88
CA ASN A 100 -18.34 -12.14 8.87
C ASN A 100 -18.32 -11.60 10.31
N LEU A 101 -17.43 -10.65 10.63
CA LEU A 101 -17.39 -10.01 11.94
C LEU A 101 -18.67 -9.20 12.24
N VAL A 102 -19.17 -8.45 11.26
CA VAL A 102 -20.47 -7.74 11.37
C VAL A 102 -21.61 -8.73 11.58
N TYR A 103 -21.61 -9.84 10.85
CA TYR A 103 -22.61 -10.88 11.03
C TYR A 103 -22.57 -11.50 12.44
N LEU A 104 -21.36 -11.75 12.99
CA LEU A 104 -21.21 -12.25 14.36
C LEU A 104 -21.66 -11.25 15.41
N GLY A 105 -21.33 -9.97 15.26
CA GLY A 105 -21.71 -8.92 16.21
C GLY A 105 -23.21 -8.62 16.26
N THR A 106 -23.98 -9.01 15.24
CA THR A 106 -25.44 -8.82 15.18
C THR A 106 -26.25 -9.98 15.74
N ARG A 107 -25.62 -11.11 16.09
CA ARG A 107 -26.30 -12.25 16.71
C ARG A 107 -26.32 -12.12 18.23
N ASP A 108 -27.52 -12.18 18.82
CA ASP A 108 -27.74 -11.99 20.27
C ASP A 108 -26.91 -12.96 21.13
N GLU A 109 -26.66 -14.19 20.64
CA GLU A 109 -25.81 -15.22 21.27
C GLU A 109 -24.37 -14.75 21.57
N PHE A 110 -23.83 -13.80 20.80
CA PHE A 110 -22.45 -13.31 20.94
C PHE A 110 -22.36 -11.90 21.53
N ARG A 111 -23.50 -11.22 21.64
CA ARG A 111 -23.58 -9.77 21.82
C ARG A 111 -23.30 -9.30 23.25
N LEU A 112 -23.52 -10.13 24.26
CA LEU A 112 -23.39 -9.72 25.67
C LEU A 112 -22.00 -10.00 26.28
N GLU A 113 -21.22 -10.92 25.71
CA GLU A 113 -20.00 -11.41 26.37
C GLU A 113 -18.75 -11.45 25.48
N SER A 114 -18.87 -11.41 24.15
CA SER A 114 -17.72 -11.34 23.21
C SER A 114 -17.61 -10.00 22.48
N GLU A 115 -18.48 -9.04 22.79
CA GLU A 115 -18.60 -7.74 22.08
C GLU A 115 -17.25 -7.04 21.93
N SER A 116 -16.51 -6.88 23.03
CA SER A 116 -15.20 -6.23 23.02
C SER A 116 -14.14 -6.94 22.16
N ILE A 117 -14.19 -8.27 22.04
CA ILE A 117 -13.25 -9.05 21.23
C ILE A 117 -13.63 -8.95 19.75
N ILE A 118 -14.93 -8.97 19.43
CA ILE A 118 -15.44 -8.75 18.08
C ILE A 118 -15.12 -7.33 17.61
N ASP A 119 -15.29 -6.32 18.46
CA ASP A 119 -14.95 -4.92 18.18
C ASP A 119 -13.45 -4.73 17.95
N GLN A 120 -12.62 -5.39 18.76
CA GLN A 120 -11.17 -5.37 18.57
C GLN A 120 -10.79 -5.96 17.21
N ALA A 121 -11.32 -7.13 16.85
CA ALA A 121 -11.06 -7.77 15.55
C ALA A 121 -11.56 -6.90 14.38
N THR A 122 -12.74 -6.30 14.52
CA THR A 122 -13.34 -5.40 13.53
C THR A 122 -12.48 -4.16 13.32
N THR A 123 -12.01 -3.55 14.40
CA THR A 123 -11.12 -2.39 14.37
C THR A 123 -9.81 -2.71 13.64
N GLN A 124 -9.15 -3.83 13.98
CA GLN A 124 -7.89 -4.22 13.33
C GLN A 124 -8.08 -4.49 11.83
N CYS A 125 -9.16 -5.17 11.45
CA CYS A 125 -9.48 -5.41 10.04
C CYS A 125 -9.83 -4.12 9.29
N GLY A 126 -10.56 -3.19 9.93
CA GLY A 126 -10.90 -1.89 9.37
C GLY A 126 -9.67 -0.98 9.15
N ASN A 127 -8.75 -0.94 10.11
CA ASN A 127 -7.48 -0.21 9.98
C ASN A 127 -6.62 -0.77 8.83
N LEU A 128 -6.54 -2.09 8.72
CA LEU A 128 -5.86 -2.78 7.63
C LEU A 128 -6.52 -2.46 6.27
N HIS A 129 -7.85 -2.54 6.19
CA HIS A 129 -8.59 -2.22 4.97
C HIS A 129 -8.34 -0.77 4.51
N SER A 130 -8.34 0.18 5.45
CA SER A 130 -8.02 1.59 5.18
C SER A 130 -6.59 1.77 4.66
N SER A 131 -5.61 1.08 5.25
CA SER A 131 -4.20 1.11 4.82
C SER A 131 -4.03 0.59 3.39
N ILE A 132 -4.70 -0.51 3.05
CA ILE A 132 -4.69 -1.08 1.69
C ILE A 132 -5.33 -0.12 0.70
N THR A 133 -6.45 0.49 1.09
CA THR A 133 -7.17 1.47 0.25
C THR A 133 -6.31 2.69 -0.04
N ALA A 134 -5.59 3.21 0.96
CA ALA A 134 -4.68 4.33 0.79
C ALA A 134 -3.54 4.01 -0.20
N LEU A 135 -2.94 2.82 -0.10
CA LEU A 135 -1.93 2.36 -1.06
C LEU A 135 -2.49 2.30 -2.49
N LEU A 136 -3.67 1.70 -2.68
CA LEU A 136 -4.30 1.56 -3.99
C LEU A 136 -4.65 2.92 -4.62
N GLN A 137 -5.14 3.87 -3.83
CA GLN A 137 -5.45 5.23 -4.30
C GLN A 137 -4.19 6.05 -4.64
N ARG A 138 -3.04 5.73 -4.03
CA ARG A 138 -1.77 6.44 -4.26
C ARG A 138 -1.35 6.40 -5.72
N ALA A 139 -1.57 5.29 -6.42
CA ALA A 139 -1.24 5.18 -7.85
C ALA A 139 -2.03 6.20 -8.68
N THR A 140 -3.33 6.33 -8.45
CA THR A 140 -4.18 7.31 -9.13
C THR A 140 -3.74 8.75 -8.84
N HIS A 141 -3.49 9.07 -7.56
CA HIS A 141 -3.05 10.41 -7.17
C HIS A 141 -1.71 10.78 -7.80
N TYR A 142 -0.76 9.84 -7.82
CA TYR A 142 0.53 10.01 -8.48
C TYR A 142 0.37 10.35 -9.97
N GLN A 143 -0.41 9.56 -10.73
CA GLN A 143 -0.56 9.76 -12.18
C GLN A 143 -1.16 11.14 -12.50
N ILE A 144 -2.16 11.57 -11.73
CA ILE A 144 -2.80 12.89 -11.89
C ILE A 144 -1.79 14.01 -11.60
N THR A 145 -1.13 13.95 -10.44
CA THR A 145 -0.22 15.00 -9.99
C THR A 145 1.01 15.09 -10.89
N ARG A 146 1.62 13.96 -11.25
CA ARG A 146 2.76 13.92 -12.17
C ARG A 146 2.40 14.44 -13.54
N GLY A 147 1.26 14.01 -14.10
CA GLY A 147 0.79 14.47 -15.41
C GLY A 147 0.58 16.00 -15.44
N ALA A 148 0.03 16.56 -14.38
CA ALA A 148 -0.14 18.01 -14.24
C ALA A 148 1.21 18.76 -14.23
N PHE A 149 2.22 18.24 -13.52
CA PHE A 149 3.55 18.86 -13.50
C PHE A 149 4.29 18.71 -14.83
N VAL A 150 4.18 17.56 -15.51
CA VAL A 150 4.74 17.37 -16.86
C VAL A 150 4.14 18.37 -17.84
N ALA A 151 2.82 18.59 -17.79
CA ALA A 151 2.15 19.58 -18.65
C ALA A 151 2.66 21.01 -18.37
N LYS A 152 2.82 21.37 -17.10
CA LYS A 152 3.39 22.67 -16.69
C LYS A 152 4.85 22.83 -17.12
N LEU A 153 5.66 21.79 -16.98
CA LEU A 153 7.06 21.77 -17.44
C LEU A 153 7.13 22.00 -18.95
N LYS A 154 6.33 21.28 -19.75
CA LYS A 154 6.26 21.46 -21.21
C LYS A 154 5.87 22.88 -21.62
N LYS A 155 4.96 23.52 -20.88
CA LYS A 155 4.47 24.86 -21.18
C LYS A 155 5.45 25.96 -20.78
N THR A 156 6.09 25.83 -19.62
CA THR A 156 6.84 26.92 -18.99
C THR A 156 8.35 26.75 -19.07
N GLY A 157 8.84 25.53 -19.21
CA GLY A 157 10.28 25.24 -19.17
C GLY A 157 10.96 25.52 -17.83
N LEU A 158 10.20 25.69 -16.74
CA LEU A 158 10.79 26.01 -15.43
C LEU A 158 11.37 24.77 -14.75
N PHE A 159 12.60 24.90 -14.25
CA PHE A 159 13.30 23.85 -13.50
C PHE A 159 12.51 23.34 -12.29
N ASP A 160 11.78 24.21 -11.58
CA ASP A 160 11.00 23.83 -10.40
C ASP A 160 9.97 22.73 -10.68
N PHE A 161 9.37 22.73 -11.88
CA PHE A 161 8.46 21.66 -12.27
C PHE A 161 9.19 20.36 -12.56
N ALA A 162 10.39 20.41 -13.14
CA ALA A 162 11.24 19.23 -13.29
C ALA A 162 11.66 18.66 -11.93
N LYS A 163 12.03 19.53 -10.98
CA LYS A 163 12.32 19.14 -9.58
C LYS A 163 11.10 18.53 -8.89
N SER A 164 9.91 19.08 -9.14
CA SER A 164 8.65 18.57 -8.56
C SER A 164 8.29 17.18 -9.08
N ILE A 165 8.42 16.94 -10.41
CA ILE A 165 8.19 15.62 -11.02
C ILE A 165 9.11 14.58 -10.39
N THR A 166 10.40 14.90 -10.33
CA THR A 166 11.42 13.98 -9.82
C THR A 166 11.27 13.70 -8.33
N GLU A 167 10.85 14.69 -7.52
CA GLU A 167 10.57 14.50 -6.09
C GLU A 167 9.39 13.55 -5.86
N ILE A 168 8.36 13.65 -6.70
CA ILE A 168 7.20 12.76 -6.63
C ILE A 168 7.59 11.34 -7.05
N ASP A 169 8.40 11.21 -8.11
CA ASP A 169 8.88 9.92 -8.58
C ASP A 169 9.75 9.22 -7.51
N THR A 170 10.68 9.95 -6.86
CA THR A 170 11.59 9.39 -5.83
C THR A 170 10.88 9.04 -4.53
N SER A 171 9.97 9.90 -4.05
CA SER A 171 9.24 9.67 -2.81
C SER A 171 8.29 8.47 -2.91
N LEU A 172 7.68 8.24 -4.08
CA LEU A 172 6.67 7.20 -4.26
C LEU A 172 7.19 5.79 -3.97
N LEU A 173 8.38 5.43 -4.45
CA LEU A 173 8.96 4.09 -4.25
C LEU A 173 9.23 3.81 -2.77
N SER A 174 9.80 4.80 -2.07
CA SER A 174 10.02 4.72 -0.61
C SER A 174 8.71 4.54 0.14
N GLN A 175 7.67 5.25 -0.30
CA GLN A 175 6.36 5.19 0.32
C GLN A 175 5.66 3.85 0.09
N TYR A 176 5.78 3.25 -1.10
CA TYR A 176 5.27 1.90 -1.33
C TYR A 176 5.96 0.84 -0.46
N ALA A 177 7.28 0.94 -0.28
CA ALA A 177 7.99 0.03 0.62
C ALA A 177 7.54 0.19 2.09
N ALA A 178 7.27 1.42 2.54
CA ALA A 178 6.74 1.69 3.87
C ALA A 178 5.30 1.21 4.05
N ASP A 179 4.43 1.46 3.06
CA ASP A 179 3.03 1.04 3.07
C ASP A 179 2.91 -0.48 3.14
N LEU A 180 3.73 -1.23 2.38
CA LEU A 180 3.73 -2.70 2.43
C LEU A 180 4.11 -3.25 3.81
N ARG A 181 5.12 -2.68 4.48
CA ARG A 181 5.48 -3.06 5.85
C ARG A 181 4.35 -2.76 6.83
N THR A 182 3.69 -1.62 6.66
CA THR A 182 2.52 -1.24 7.46
C THR A 182 1.37 -2.22 7.28
N ILE A 183 1.07 -2.60 6.03
CA ILE A 183 0.03 -3.59 5.69
C ILE A 183 0.39 -4.95 6.28
N GLN A 184 1.64 -5.40 6.15
CA GLN A 184 2.09 -6.66 6.73
C GLN A 184 1.89 -6.67 8.26
N SER A 185 2.33 -5.63 8.95
CA SER A 185 2.11 -5.48 10.40
C SER A 185 0.61 -5.49 10.74
N GLY A 186 -0.21 -4.78 9.95
CA GLY A 186 -1.66 -4.78 10.10
C GLY A 186 -2.29 -6.17 9.91
N MET A 187 -1.78 -6.97 8.97
CA MET A 187 -2.21 -8.36 8.79
C MET A 187 -1.88 -9.23 9.99
N HIS A 188 -0.71 -9.07 10.60
CA HIS A 188 -0.36 -9.78 11.85
C HIS A 188 -1.29 -9.40 13.01
N LEU A 189 -1.58 -8.11 13.18
CA LEU A 189 -2.48 -7.63 14.24
C LEU A 189 -3.91 -8.13 14.03
N ALA A 190 -4.41 -8.08 12.79
CA ALA A 190 -5.72 -8.63 12.44
C ALA A 190 -5.77 -10.14 12.70
N ALA A 191 -4.75 -10.90 12.27
CA ALA A 191 -4.65 -12.34 12.51
C ALA A 191 -4.71 -12.66 14.02
N TYR A 192 -3.92 -11.96 14.82
CA TYR A 192 -3.90 -12.14 16.27
C TYR A 192 -5.27 -11.90 16.91
N ALA A 193 -5.94 -10.80 16.55
CA ALA A 193 -7.28 -10.49 17.06
C ALA A 193 -8.33 -11.56 16.66
N LEU A 194 -8.26 -12.05 15.43
CA LEU A 194 -9.17 -13.08 14.91
C LEU A 194 -8.93 -14.45 15.57
N VAL A 195 -7.67 -14.84 15.79
CA VAL A 195 -7.34 -16.07 16.53
C VAL A 195 -7.86 -16.00 17.96
N ARG A 196 -7.72 -14.85 18.62
CA ARG A 196 -8.26 -14.63 19.98
C ARG A 196 -9.79 -14.77 20.00
N LEU A 197 -10.49 -14.24 18.99
CA LEU A 197 -11.93 -14.40 18.82
C LEU A 197 -12.33 -15.88 18.71
N PHE A 198 -11.68 -16.64 17.82
CA PHE A 198 -12.01 -18.07 17.66
C PHE A 198 -11.68 -18.89 18.90
N ARG A 199 -10.61 -18.55 19.63
CA ARG A 199 -10.30 -19.18 20.92
C ARG A 199 -11.43 -18.96 21.92
N ASP A 200 -11.89 -17.71 22.06
CA ASP A 200 -13.01 -17.36 22.95
C ASP A 200 -14.29 -18.13 22.59
N GLN A 201 -14.63 -18.18 21.30
CA GLN A 201 -15.79 -18.94 20.81
C GLN A 201 -15.69 -20.44 21.13
N ARG A 202 -14.51 -21.06 20.93
CA ARG A 202 -14.32 -22.49 21.19
C ARG A 202 -14.36 -22.85 22.67
N VAL A 203 -13.84 -21.99 23.56
CA VAL A 203 -13.92 -22.20 25.01
C VAL A 203 -15.37 -22.23 25.46
N ARG A 204 -16.21 -21.34 24.92
CA ARG A 204 -17.64 -21.27 25.27
C ARG A 204 -18.43 -22.50 24.85
N VAL A 205 -18.22 -22.97 23.61
CA VAL A 205 -18.86 -24.20 23.11
C VAL A 205 -18.46 -25.43 23.92
N GLY A 206 -17.25 -25.46 24.49
CA GLY A 206 -16.80 -26.56 25.35
C GLY A 206 -17.23 -26.47 26.82
N SER A 207 -17.83 -25.35 27.23
CA SER A 207 -18.36 -25.15 28.59
C SER A 207 -19.88 -25.34 28.71
N GLU A 208 -20.55 -25.57 27.57
CA GLU A 208 -21.95 -26.04 27.46
C GLU A 208 -22.00 -27.56 27.27
#